data_AF-A0A157Z1X2-F1
#
_entry.id   AF-A0A157Z1X2-F1
#
_cell.length_a   1.000
_cell.length_b   1.000
_cell.length_c   1.000
_cell.angle_alpha   90.00
_cell.angle_beta   90.00
_cell.angle_gamma   90.00
#
_symmetry.space_group_name_H-M   'P 1'
#
loop_
_entity.id
_entity.type
_entity.pdbx_description
1 polymer ?
#
loop_
_entity_poly.entity_id
_entity_poly.type
_entity_poly.pdbx_seq_one_letter_code
_entity_poly.pdbx_strand_id
1 'polypeptide(L)'
;MTQDPKFFNRLYLGFEAEFLVASALFGAGLEAFKLPGDFGFDLLVSNQWKATRDRSVSAPSRDGHAPFPYALQVKSRRARAEDIRLVDGLERRELEMSFSLKQHEYDLLVTDEQAFLVCVLFMPPDQRAVSVRPLMFWLKGRQLQAMHEREYLPPSVDERGQRWLTLHVVYRFVPMMRRDVFVDKVIETLSPLKPQVGKDTALQAAFDEAVAACRTRMMDLLPEAVESNRAGKEYIAFRRREWDKTMNGFCDTLTTAKKLDDRQTDLATIGAATRMFPIDDPGVEHWLKKMREQGAATAEARSTAMDGSSSAYTE
;
A
#
# COMPACT_ATOMS: atom_id res chain seq x y z
N MET A 1 -22.90 30.57 -10.99
CA MET A 1 -22.19 29.63 -10.09
C MET A 1 -21.02 29.05 -10.88
N THR A 2 -19.81 29.55 -10.65
CA THR A 2 -18.60 29.03 -11.32
C THR A 2 -18.24 27.69 -10.68
N GLN A 3 -18.50 26.61 -11.41
CA GLN A 3 -18.15 25.25 -11.01
C GLN A 3 -16.62 25.13 -10.86
N ASP A 4 -16.13 24.66 -9.71
CA ASP A 4 -14.70 24.45 -9.47
C ASP A 4 -14.21 23.26 -10.31
N PRO A 5 -13.40 23.47 -11.37
CA PRO A 5 -12.91 22.37 -12.21
C PRO A 5 -12.06 21.37 -11.41
N LYS A 6 -11.45 21.79 -10.29
CA LYS A 6 -10.71 20.88 -9.40
C LYS A 6 -11.65 19.94 -8.63
N PHE A 7 -12.88 20.34 -8.37
CA PHE A 7 -13.88 19.47 -7.76
C PHE A 7 -14.29 18.35 -8.71
N PHE A 8 -14.68 18.68 -9.95
CA PHE A 8 -15.08 17.68 -10.95
C PHE A 8 -13.94 16.72 -11.28
N ASN A 9 -12.71 17.22 -11.41
CA ASN A 9 -11.56 16.36 -11.66
C ASN A 9 -11.36 15.35 -10.51
N ARG A 10 -11.42 15.80 -9.25
CA ARG A 10 -11.34 14.89 -8.08
C ARG A 10 -12.48 13.86 -8.07
N LEU A 11 -13.69 14.28 -8.44
CA LEU A 11 -14.86 13.42 -8.51
C LEU A 11 -14.69 12.33 -9.59
N TYR A 12 -14.32 12.70 -10.82
CA TYR A 12 -14.10 11.74 -11.91
C TYR A 12 -12.95 10.77 -11.62
N LEU A 13 -11.88 11.22 -10.95
CA LEU A 13 -10.79 10.35 -10.50
C LEU A 13 -11.22 9.36 -9.41
N GLY A 14 -12.20 9.74 -8.58
CA GLY A 14 -12.85 8.82 -7.64
C GLY A 14 -13.63 7.74 -8.40
N PHE A 15 -14.50 8.15 -9.32
CA PHE A 15 -15.27 7.25 -10.17
C PHE A 15 -14.38 6.26 -10.96
N GLU A 16 -13.30 6.75 -11.58
CA GLU A 16 -12.33 5.90 -12.31
C GLU A 16 -11.77 4.79 -11.42
N ALA A 17 -11.39 5.11 -10.18
CA ALA A 17 -10.85 4.15 -9.23
C ALA A 17 -11.89 3.11 -8.80
N GLU A 18 -13.13 3.52 -8.53
CA GLU A 18 -14.20 2.61 -8.15
C GLU A 18 -14.52 1.61 -9.27
N PHE A 19 -14.63 2.08 -10.51
CA PHE A 19 -14.86 1.20 -11.67
C PHE A 19 -13.70 0.25 -11.91
N LEU A 20 -12.47 0.70 -11.71
CA LEU A 20 -11.28 -0.14 -11.80
C LEU A 20 -11.31 -1.25 -10.73
N VAL A 21 -11.60 -0.91 -9.47
CA VAL A 21 -11.71 -1.88 -8.38
C VAL A 21 -12.83 -2.88 -8.66
N ALA A 22 -14.01 -2.41 -9.08
CA ALA A 22 -15.11 -3.28 -9.47
C ALA A 22 -14.71 -4.24 -10.60
N SER A 23 -14.04 -3.73 -11.64
CA SER A 23 -13.55 -4.55 -12.77
C SER A 23 -12.54 -5.60 -12.33
N ALA A 24 -11.62 -5.26 -11.43
CA ALA A 24 -10.65 -6.20 -10.88
C ALA A 24 -11.34 -7.31 -10.05
N LEU A 25 -12.36 -6.96 -9.28
CA LEU A 25 -13.16 -7.92 -8.50
C LEU A 25 -13.96 -8.86 -9.42
N PHE A 26 -14.58 -8.32 -10.48
CA PHE A 26 -15.22 -9.15 -11.51
C PHE A 26 -14.23 -10.10 -12.18
N GLY A 27 -13.02 -9.63 -12.51
CA GLY A 27 -11.94 -10.45 -13.02
C GLY A 27 -11.52 -11.58 -12.06
N ALA A 28 -11.67 -11.36 -10.75
CA ALA A 28 -11.45 -12.37 -9.71
C ALA A 28 -12.67 -13.29 -9.48
N GLY A 29 -13.77 -13.11 -10.22
CA GLY A 29 -14.99 -13.91 -10.09
C GLY A 29 -15.90 -13.50 -8.93
N LEU A 30 -15.79 -12.26 -8.44
CA LEU A 30 -16.68 -11.66 -7.45
C LEU A 30 -17.65 -10.69 -8.13
N GLU A 31 -18.85 -10.54 -7.61
CA GLU A 31 -19.78 -9.52 -8.10
C GLU A 31 -19.61 -8.22 -7.31
N ALA A 32 -19.35 -7.10 -7.97
CA ALA A 32 -19.20 -5.80 -7.32
C ALA A 32 -20.30 -4.82 -7.78
N PHE A 33 -21.01 -4.23 -6.82
CA PHE A 33 -22.13 -3.32 -7.04
C PHE A 33 -21.80 -1.95 -6.48
N LYS A 34 -21.86 -0.93 -7.34
CA LYS A 34 -21.76 0.47 -6.91
C LYS A 34 -23.09 0.88 -6.25
N LEU A 35 -23.00 1.51 -5.09
CA LEU A 35 -24.20 1.95 -4.38
C LEU A 35 -24.80 3.22 -5.03
N PRO A 36 -26.15 3.33 -5.10
CA PRO A 36 -26.82 4.47 -5.73
C PRO A 36 -26.78 5.76 -4.88
N GLY A 37 -26.24 5.70 -3.66
CA GLY A 37 -26.11 6.83 -2.74
C GLY A 37 -24.90 6.68 -1.82
N ASP A 38 -24.57 7.76 -1.10
CA ASP A 38 -23.47 7.79 -0.15
C ASP A 38 -23.92 7.16 1.19
N PHE A 39 -23.80 5.84 1.27
CA PHE A 39 -24.02 5.08 2.51
C PHE A 39 -22.73 4.94 3.34
N GLY A 40 -21.70 5.74 3.03
CA GLY A 40 -20.39 5.66 3.65
C GLY A 40 -19.48 4.55 3.11
N PHE A 41 -19.93 3.79 2.11
CA PHE A 41 -19.14 2.84 1.32
C PHE A 41 -19.41 3.05 -0.17
N ASP A 42 -18.41 2.76 -1.00
CA ASP A 42 -18.49 2.98 -2.45
C ASP A 42 -19.01 1.73 -3.19
N LEU A 43 -18.58 0.53 -2.76
CA LEU A 43 -18.94 -0.74 -3.39
C LEU A 43 -19.43 -1.77 -2.37
N LEU A 44 -20.39 -2.59 -2.77
CA LEU A 44 -20.72 -3.86 -2.13
C LEU A 44 -20.26 -5.03 -3.01
N VAL A 45 -19.67 -6.05 -2.39
CA VAL A 45 -19.15 -7.22 -3.09
C VAL A 45 -19.83 -8.48 -2.61
N SER A 46 -20.25 -9.35 -3.52
CA SER A 46 -20.75 -10.68 -3.22
C SER A 46 -19.95 -11.78 -3.94
N ASN A 47 -20.22 -13.01 -3.55
CA ASN A 47 -19.76 -14.23 -4.23
C ASN A 47 -20.94 -15.15 -4.60
N GLN A 48 -22.12 -14.56 -4.81
CA GLN A 48 -23.39 -15.28 -4.84
C GLN A 48 -23.48 -16.24 -6.02
N TRP A 49 -22.90 -15.89 -7.18
CA TRP A 49 -22.82 -16.76 -8.35
C TRP A 49 -22.08 -18.05 -8.00
N LYS A 50 -20.89 -17.92 -7.42
CA LYS A 50 -20.06 -19.05 -7.02
C LYS A 50 -20.75 -19.88 -5.95
N ALA A 51 -21.32 -19.24 -4.93
CA ALA A 51 -22.07 -19.91 -3.86
C ALA A 51 -23.27 -20.72 -4.41
N THR A 52 -23.96 -20.19 -5.43
CA THR A 52 -25.10 -20.87 -6.08
C THR A 52 -24.64 -22.04 -6.95
N ARG A 53 -23.53 -21.89 -7.69
CA ARG A 53 -22.97 -22.94 -8.56
C ARG A 53 -22.40 -24.11 -7.76
N ASP A 54 -21.63 -23.80 -6.72
CA ASP A 54 -20.91 -24.77 -5.91
C ASP A 54 -21.82 -25.43 -4.86
N ARG A 55 -23.08 -24.97 -4.70
CA ARG A 55 -24.11 -25.54 -3.79
C ARG A 55 -24.39 -27.04 -4.02
N SER A 56 -24.02 -27.57 -5.19
CA SER A 56 -24.14 -28.98 -5.56
C SER A 56 -22.98 -29.86 -5.09
N VAL A 57 -21.86 -29.26 -4.66
CA VAL A 57 -20.67 -29.95 -4.16
C VAL A 57 -20.46 -29.51 -2.72
N SER A 58 -20.69 -30.41 -1.76
CA SER A 58 -20.36 -30.21 -0.35
C SER A 58 -18.84 -30.15 -0.18
N ALA A 59 -18.23 -29.04 -0.60
CA ALA A 59 -16.84 -28.75 -0.33
C ALA A 59 -16.75 -28.21 1.11
N PRO A 60 -15.79 -28.70 1.93
CA PRO A 60 -15.53 -28.10 3.23
C PRO A 60 -15.22 -26.61 3.05
N SER A 61 -15.70 -25.79 4.00
CA SER A 61 -15.39 -24.37 4.07
C SER A 61 -13.90 -24.20 3.87
N ARG A 62 -13.48 -23.45 2.84
CA ARG A 62 -12.09 -22.99 2.76
C ARG A 62 -11.90 -21.98 3.87
N ASP A 63 -11.52 -22.49 5.03
CA ASP A 63 -11.27 -21.73 6.25
C ASP A 63 -10.31 -20.59 5.97
N GLY A 64 -10.74 -19.37 6.31
CA GLY A 64 -9.89 -18.18 6.35
C GLY A 64 -10.37 -16.96 5.57
N HIS A 65 -11.47 -17.00 4.81
CA HIS A 65 -12.03 -15.76 4.22
C HIS A 65 -13.10 -15.16 5.13
N ALA A 66 -13.19 -13.83 5.16
CA ALA A 66 -14.32 -13.14 5.76
C ALA A 66 -15.63 -13.58 5.07
N PRO A 67 -16.75 -13.66 5.79
CA PRO A 67 -18.04 -13.92 5.17
C PRO A 67 -18.42 -12.78 4.22
N PHE A 68 -19.16 -13.09 3.16
CA PHE A 68 -19.78 -12.08 2.29
C PHE A 68 -21.10 -11.57 2.90
N PRO A 69 -21.60 -10.38 2.50
CA PRO A 69 -21.03 -9.44 1.52
C PRO A 69 -19.85 -8.63 2.09
N TYR A 70 -19.00 -8.06 1.23
CA TYR A 70 -17.98 -7.09 1.65
C TYR A 70 -18.42 -5.67 1.34
N ALA A 71 -18.14 -4.74 2.25
CA ALA A 71 -18.33 -3.31 2.04
C ALA A 71 -16.97 -2.65 1.78
N LEU A 72 -16.81 -1.97 0.65
CA LEU A 72 -15.54 -1.35 0.26
C LEU A 72 -15.65 0.16 0.25
N GLN A 73 -14.74 0.83 0.96
CA GLN A 73 -14.43 2.24 0.73
C GLN A 73 -13.20 2.32 -0.18
N VAL A 74 -13.30 3.05 -1.29
CA VAL A 74 -12.23 3.26 -2.24
C VAL A 74 -11.61 4.64 -2.04
N LYS A 75 -10.28 4.71 -1.97
CA LYS A 75 -9.52 5.96 -2.00
C LYS A 75 -8.49 5.91 -3.13
N SER A 76 -8.35 7.00 -3.87
CA SER A 76 -7.42 7.05 -5.00
C SER A 76 -6.43 8.21 -4.94
N ARG A 77 -5.25 7.98 -5.51
CA ARG A 77 -4.20 8.97 -5.73
C ARG A 77 -3.57 8.76 -7.10
N ARG A 78 -3.11 9.85 -7.71
CA ARG A 78 -2.37 9.82 -8.97
C ARG A 78 -1.00 10.42 -8.72
N ALA A 79 0.03 9.62 -8.99
CA ALA A 79 1.41 10.04 -8.84
C ALA A 79 1.89 10.78 -10.08
N ARG A 80 2.82 11.69 -9.88
CA ARG A 80 3.56 12.37 -10.94
C ARG A 80 4.96 11.77 -11.04
N ALA A 81 5.59 11.94 -12.20
CA ALA A 81 6.96 11.48 -12.39
C ALA A 81 7.94 12.15 -11.40
N GLU A 82 7.70 13.40 -11.03
CA GLU A 82 8.48 14.19 -10.06
C GLU A 82 8.39 13.65 -8.62
N ASP A 83 7.35 12.88 -8.30
CA ASP A 83 7.16 12.29 -6.97
C ASP A 83 8.04 11.03 -6.77
N ILE A 84 8.59 10.49 -7.86
CA ILE A 84 9.42 9.28 -7.85
C ILE A 84 10.87 9.67 -7.60
N ARG A 85 11.42 9.25 -6.47
CA ARG A 85 12.78 9.61 -6.03
C ARG A 85 13.68 8.39 -6.01
N LEU A 86 14.95 8.58 -6.33
CA LEU A 86 15.98 7.57 -6.08
C LEU A 86 16.31 7.60 -4.59
N VAL A 87 16.41 6.43 -3.96
CA VAL A 87 16.79 6.32 -2.56
C VAL A 87 18.23 5.85 -2.45
N ASP A 88 19.03 6.72 -1.82
CA ASP A 88 20.44 6.49 -1.58
C ASP A 88 20.66 5.23 -0.74
N GLY A 89 21.65 4.42 -1.14
CA GLY A 89 22.01 3.17 -0.45
C GLY A 89 21.10 1.97 -0.73
N LEU A 90 19.95 2.14 -1.37
CA LEU A 90 19.05 1.02 -1.71
C LEU A 90 19.09 0.60 -3.19
N GLU A 91 19.71 1.40 -4.07
CA GLU A 91 19.64 1.20 -5.52
C GLU A 91 18.18 1.06 -6.01
N ARG A 92 17.21 1.70 -5.33
CA ARG A 92 15.79 1.62 -5.67
C ARG A 92 15.20 3.01 -5.83
N ARG A 93 14.17 3.09 -6.67
CA ARG A 93 13.26 4.24 -6.65
C ARG A 93 12.17 4.00 -5.62
N GLU A 94 11.68 5.07 -5.03
CA GLU A 94 10.55 5.10 -4.12
C GLU A 94 9.58 6.19 -4.54
N LEU A 95 8.30 5.96 -4.27
CA LEU A 95 7.23 6.91 -4.45
C LEU A 95 6.46 6.99 -3.14
N GLU A 96 6.44 8.16 -2.52
CA GLU A 96 5.71 8.42 -1.29
C GLU A 96 4.38 9.11 -1.60
N MET A 97 3.32 8.71 -0.89
CA MET A 97 1.99 9.30 -1.05
C MET A 97 1.20 9.19 0.25
N SER A 98 0.15 10.01 0.35
CA SER A 98 -0.73 10.02 1.50
C SER A 98 -2.18 9.80 1.08
N PHE A 99 -2.84 8.82 1.69
CA PHE A 99 -4.29 8.64 1.61
C PHE A 99 -4.93 9.24 2.86
N SER A 100 -6.01 9.99 2.67
CA SER A 100 -6.70 10.66 3.77
C SER A 100 -8.08 10.06 3.93
N LEU A 101 -8.43 9.75 5.18
CA LEU A 101 -9.71 9.23 5.60
C LEU A 101 -10.36 10.26 6.52
N LYS A 102 -11.64 10.55 6.32
CA LYS A 102 -12.39 11.33 7.31
C LYS A 102 -12.63 10.45 8.54
N GLN A 103 -12.76 11.08 9.71
CA GLN A 103 -13.01 10.35 10.95
C GLN A 103 -14.22 9.39 10.84
N HIS A 104 -15.34 9.84 10.29
CA HIS A 104 -16.53 8.99 10.16
C HIS A 104 -16.33 7.81 9.18
N GLU A 105 -15.52 7.98 8.13
CA GLU A 105 -15.21 6.89 7.20
C GLU A 105 -14.41 5.81 7.92
N TYR A 106 -13.44 6.24 8.74
CA TYR A 106 -12.68 5.33 9.60
C TYR A 106 -13.59 4.63 10.61
N ASP A 107 -14.46 5.37 11.30
CA ASP A 107 -15.38 4.81 12.30
C ASP A 107 -16.29 3.73 11.68
N LEU A 108 -16.79 3.97 10.47
CA LEU A 108 -17.56 2.97 9.71
C LEU A 108 -16.72 1.74 9.35
N LEU A 109 -15.51 1.94 8.83
CA LEU A 109 -14.61 0.87 8.42
C LEU A 109 -14.22 -0.04 9.60
N VAL A 110 -14.01 0.49 10.80
CA VAL A 110 -13.60 -0.32 11.96
C VAL A 110 -14.76 -1.02 12.67
N THR A 111 -15.99 -0.55 12.48
CA THR A 111 -17.19 -1.11 13.13
C THR A 111 -17.66 -2.40 12.46
N ASP A 112 -17.42 -2.56 11.16
CA ASP A 112 -17.88 -3.72 10.39
C ASP A 112 -16.71 -4.65 10.02
N GLU A 113 -16.83 -5.94 10.36
CA GLU A 113 -15.80 -6.95 10.08
C GLU A 113 -15.67 -7.28 8.58
N GLN A 114 -16.70 -6.99 7.81
CA GLN A 114 -16.77 -7.15 6.37
C GLN A 114 -16.41 -5.86 5.61
N ALA A 115 -15.98 -4.82 6.33
CA ALA A 115 -15.55 -3.57 5.72
C ALA A 115 -14.05 -3.54 5.41
N PHE A 116 -13.74 -3.03 4.22
CA PHE A 116 -12.38 -2.91 3.71
C PHE A 116 -12.12 -1.53 3.11
N LEU A 117 -10.94 -1.00 3.37
CA LEU A 117 -10.40 0.12 2.62
C LEU A 117 -9.62 -0.41 1.44
N VAL A 118 -9.94 0.04 0.22
CA VAL A 118 -9.17 -0.22 -0.99
C VAL A 118 -8.52 1.07 -1.45
N CYS A 119 -7.20 1.05 -1.56
CA CYS A 119 -6.42 2.18 -2.01
C CYS A 119 -5.90 1.93 -3.43
N VAL A 120 -6.15 2.89 -4.32
CA VAL A 120 -5.76 2.84 -5.73
C VAL A 120 -4.74 3.93 -6.01
N LEU A 121 -3.61 3.55 -6.59
CA LEU A 121 -2.57 4.44 -7.04
C LEU A 121 -2.42 4.37 -8.55
N PHE A 122 -2.71 5.47 -9.22
CA PHE A 122 -2.45 5.64 -10.64
C PHE A 122 -1.02 6.10 -10.84
N MET A 123 -0.22 5.23 -11.46
CA MET A 123 1.15 5.54 -11.83
C MET A 123 1.18 6.55 -12.98
N PRO A 124 2.22 7.41 -13.05
CA PRO A 124 2.41 8.23 -14.23
C PRO A 124 2.55 7.33 -15.46
N PRO A 125 2.05 7.76 -16.63
CA PRO A 125 2.16 6.97 -17.85
C PRO A 125 3.64 6.73 -18.17
N ASP A 126 4.01 5.47 -18.32
CA ASP A 126 5.29 5.08 -18.88
C ASP A 126 5.14 5.12 -20.41
N GLN A 127 5.96 5.94 -21.09
CA GLN A 127 5.94 6.08 -22.54
C GLN A 127 6.21 4.76 -23.27
N ARG A 128 6.75 3.75 -22.58
CA ARG A 128 7.06 2.42 -23.11
C ARG A 128 6.02 1.37 -22.76
N ALA A 129 5.08 1.68 -21.87
CA ALA A 129 4.02 0.75 -21.47
C ALA A 129 2.74 1.03 -22.27
N VAL A 130 2.14 -0.04 -22.79
CA VAL A 130 0.87 0.04 -23.55
C VAL A 130 -0.32 0.34 -22.62
N SER A 131 -0.17 0.13 -21.31
CA SER A 131 -1.21 0.41 -20.31
C SER A 131 -0.64 0.99 -19.03
N VAL A 132 -1.32 1.98 -18.45
CA VAL A 132 -1.09 2.40 -17.06
C VAL A 132 -1.40 1.20 -16.16
N ARG A 133 -0.43 0.77 -15.35
CA ARG A 133 -0.64 -0.27 -14.33
C ARG A 133 -1.03 0.42 -13.01
N PRO A 134 -2.32 0.47 -12.65
CA PRO A 134 -2.71 0.96 -11.34
C PRO A 134 -2.25 -0.04 -10.28
N LEU A 135 -1.76 0.49 -9.16
CA LEU A 135 -1.40 -0.31 -8.00
C LEU A 135 -2.55 -0.26 -7.01
N MET A 136 -2.97 -1.42 -6.54
CA MET A 136 -4.11 -1.55 -5.64
C MET A 136 -3.68 -2.31 -4.39
N PHE A 137 -4.18 -1.89 -3.25
CA PHE A 137 -4.07 -2.67 -2.03
C PHE A 137 -5.29 -2.51 -1.14
N TRP A 138 -5.50 -3.46 -0.25
CA TRP A 138 -6.65 -3.49 0.64
C TRP A 138 -6.27 -3.70 2.10
N LEU A 139 -7.03 -3.07 3.00
CA LEU A 139 -6.88 -3.15 4.45
C LEU A 139 -8.24 -3.47 5.08
N LYS A 140 -8.30 -4.44 6.00
CA LYS A 140 -9.50 -4.74 6.80
C LYS A 140 -9.74 -3.68 7.87
N GLY A 141 -10.99 -3.47 8.27
CA GLY A 141 -11.36 -2.61 9.40
C GLY A 141 -10.51 -2.82 10.66
N ARG A 142 -10.43 -4.06 11.16
CA ARG A 142 -9.59 -4.40 12.32
C ARG A 142 -8.09 -4.11 12.11
N GLN A 143 -7.59 -4.21 10.87
CA GLN A 143 -6.20 -3.82 10.58
C GLN A 143 -6.03 -2.30 10.66
N LEU A 144 -6.99 -1.52 10.17
CA LEU A 144 -6.98 -0.06 10.29
C LEU A 144 -6.99 0.37 11.76
N GLN A 145 -7.79 -0.28 12.60
CA GLN A 145 -7.79 -0.04 14.04
C GLN A 145 -6.40 -0.30 14.65
N ALA A 146 -5.81 -1.46 14.37
CA ALA A 146 -4.47 -1.80 14.87
C ALA A 146 -3.37 -0.86 14.36
N MET A 147 -3.52 -0.35 13.13
CA MET A 147 -2.64 0.65 12.53
C MET A 147 -2.79 2.03 13.19
N HIS A 148 -4.03 2.44 13.51
CA HIS A 148 -4.30 3.68 14.21
C HIS A 148 -3.70 3.69 15.62
N GLU A 149 -3.91 2.61 16.40
CA GLU A 149 -3.28 2.41 17.72
C GLU A 149 -1.75 2.56 17.69
N ARG A 150 -1.12 2.31 16.54
CA ARG A 150 0.32 2.29 16.35
C ARG A 150 0.84 3.49 15.56
N GLU A 151 0.03 4.53 15.39
CA GLU A 151 0.38 5.81 14.75
C GLU A 151 0.75 5.71 13.26
N TYR A 152 0.26 4.67 12.56
CA TYR A 152 0.31 4.61 11.09
C TYR A 152 -0.74 5.51 10.44
N LEU A 153 -1.71 5.97 11.23
CA LEU A 153 -2.79 6.87 10.83
C LEU A 153 -2.77 8.12 11.69
N PRO A 154 -1.72 8.97 11.60
CA PRO A 154 -1.66 10.23 12.33
C PRO A 154 -2.90 11.09 12.08
N PRO A 155 -3.51 11.64 13.14
CA PRO A 155 -4.64 12.54 13.02
C PRO A 155 -4.18 13.93 12.57
N SER A 156 -5.01 14.58 11.76
CA SER A 156 -4.88 15.99 11.42
C SER A 156 -6.24 16.66 11.42
N VAL A 157 -6.24 17.98 11.56
CA VAL A 157 -7.44 18.81 11.50
C VAL A 157 -7.22 19.82 10.39
N ASP A 158 -8.18 19.92 9.46
CA ASP A 158 -8.10 20.93 8.42
C ASP A 158 -8.55 22.31 8.93
N GLU A 159 -8.41 23.33 8.08
CA GLU A 159 -8.79 24.71 8.39
C GLU A 159 -10.27 24.87 8.78
N ARG A 160 -11.12 23.88 8.47
CA ARG A 160 -12.55 23.87 8.77
C ARG A 160 -12.89 23.10 10.04
N GLY A 161 -11.89 22.60 10.76
CA GLY A 161 -12.08 21.80 11.96
C GLY A 161 -12.43 20.34 11.67
N GLN A 162 -12.43 19.90 10.41
CA GLN A 162 -12.72 18.51 10.06
C GLN A 162 -11.52 17.64 10.42
N ARG A 163 -11.79 16.54 11.13
CA ARG A 163 -10.78 15.56 11.51
C ARG A 163 -10.52 14.57 10.38
N TRP A 164 -9.24 14.33 10.13
CA TRP A 164 -8.71 13.44 9.13
C TRP A 164 -7.70 12.49 9.75
N LEU A 165 -7.59 11.29 9.19
CA LEU A 165 -6.54 10.33 9.47
C LEU A 165 -5.74 10.14 8.18
N THR A 166 -4.41 10.21 8.28
CA THR A 166 -3.54 10.15 7.09
C THR A 166 -2.72 8.87 7.08
N LEU A 167 -2.89 8.05 6.05
CA LEU A 167 -2.07 6.88 5.80
C LEU A 167 -0.88 7.25 4.90
N HIS A 168 0.33 7.15 5.43
CA HIS A 168 1.57 7.38 4.68
C HIS A 168 2.06 6.09 4.02
N VAL A 169 2.01 6.06 2.70
CA VAL A 169 2.29 4.90 1.86
C VAL A 169 3.56 5.16 1.06
N VAL A 170 4.44 4.15 1.05
CA VAL A 170 5.66 4.13 0.24
C VAL A 170 5.53 2.97 -0.74
N TYR A 171 5.54 3.29 -2.02
CA TYR A 171 5.70 2.29 -3.07
C TYR A 171 7.18 2.19 -3.42
N ARG A 172 7.74 0.98 -3.30
CA ARG A 172 9.14 0.70 -3.60
C ARG A 172 9.21 -0.10 -4.89
N PHE A 173 9.92 0.45 -5.87
CA PHE A 173 10.11 -0.19 -7.17
C PHE A 173 11.11 -1.34 -7.07
N VAL A 174 11.24 -2.10 -8.17
CA VAL A 174 12.32 -3.07 -8.31
C VAL A 174 13.69 -2.38 -8.18
N PRO A 175 14.72 -3.07 -7.69
CA PRO A 175 16.10 -2.60 -7.74
C PRO A 175 16.50 -2.15 -9.15
N MET A 176 17.10 -0.98 -9.26
CA MET A 176 17.59 -0.39 -10.50
C MET A 176 19.10 -0.22 -10.45
N MET A 177 19.78 -0.49 -11.56
CA MET A 177 21.20 -0.23 -11.76
C MET A 177 21.37 0.90 -12.77
N ARG A 178 22.36 1.77 -12.55
CA ARG A 178 22.72 2.77 -13.56
C ARG A 178 23.17 2.09 -14.85
N ARG A 179 22.82 2.68 -15.99
CA ARG A 179 23.15 2.18 -17.32
C ARG A 179 24.64 1.95 -17.50
N ASP A 180 25.47 2.91 -17.12
CA ASP A 180 26.92 2.81 -17.28
C ASP A 180 27.50 1.64 -16.47
N VAL A 181 27.07 1.49 -15.22
CA VAL A 181 27.47 0.36 -14.36
C VAL A 181 27.02 -0.98 -14.95
N PHE A 182 25.80 -1.03 -15.51
CA PHE A 182 25.32 -2.23 -16.19
C PHE A 182 26.14 -2.55 -17.45
N VAL A 183 26.38 -1.55 -18.31
CA VAL A 183 27.16 -1.71 -19.54
C VAL A 183 28.58 -2.16 -19.21
N ASP A 184 29.22 -1.55 -18.23
CA ASP A 184 30.58 -1.94 -17.81
C ASP A 184 30.61 -3.39 -17.30
N LYS A 185 29.58 -3.86 -16.59
CA LYS A 185 29.45 -5.28 -16.22
C LYS A 185 29.29 -6.20 -17.42
N VAL A 186 28.48 -5.81 -18.41
CA VAL A 186 28.34 -6.61 -19.64
C VAL A 186 29.67 -6.68 -20.39
N ILE A 187 30.39 -5.55 -20.53
CA ILE A 187 31.71 -5.55 -21.15
C ILE A 187 32.71 -6.39 -20.35
N GLU A 188 32.64 -6.36 -19.01
CA GLU A 188 33.49 -7.19 -18.15
C GLU A 188 33.28 -8.69 -18.44
N THR A 189 32.05 -9.14 -18.72
CA THR A 189 31.79 -10.54 -19.11
C THR A 189 32.43 -10.96 -20.42
N LEU A 190 32.84 -10.01 -21.27
CA LEU A 190 33.58 -10.26 -22.51
C LEU A 190 35.10 -10.35 -22.28
N SER A 191 35.62 -9.90 -21.13
CA SER A 191 37.05 -9.91 -20.80
C SER A 191 37.72 -11.28 -20.92
N PRO A 192 37.07 -12.41 -20.56
CA PRO A 192 37.65 -13.75 -20.75
C PRO A 192 37.91 -14.15 -22.20
N LEU A 193 37.31 -13.46 -23.18
CA LEU A 193 37.56 -13.69 -24.61
C LEU A 193 38.86 -13.01 -25.08
N LYS A 194 39.30 -11.95 -24.39
CA LYS A 194 40.49 -11.17 -24.76
C LYS A 194 41.79 -11.99 -24.86
N PRO A 195 42.10 -12.94 -23.94
CA PRO A 195 43.28 -13.79 -24.05
C PRO A 195 43.25 -14.76 -25.25
N GLN A 196 42.07 -15.09 -25.77
CA GLN A 196 41.93 -15.97 -26.95
C GLN A 196 42.28 -15.23 -28.25
N VAL A 197 42.23 -13.89 -28.21
CA VAL A 197 42.54 -12.97 -29.31
C VAL A 197 44.01 -12.50 -29.26
N GLY A 198 44.62 -12.50 -28.07
CA GLY A 198 45.91 -11.86 -27.76
C GLY A 198 47.18 -12.40 -28.43
N LYS A 199 47.10 -13.29 -29.42
CA LYS A 199 48.27 -13.70 -30.24
C LYS A 199 48.41 -12.92 -31.55
N ASP A 200 47.36 -12.22 -31.96
CA ASP A 200 47.32 -11.45 -33.21
C ASP A 200 46.92 -9.99 -32.92
N THR A 201 47.81 -9.06 -33.28
CA THR A 201 47.63 -7.63 -33.03
C THR A 201 46.45 -7.04 -33.81
N ALA A 202 46.15 -7.57 -35.01
CA ALA A 202 45.02 -7.11 -35.82
C ALA A 202 43.69 -7.59 -35.24
N LEU A 203 43.62 -8.84 -34.77
CA LEU A 203 42.43 -9.36 -34.10
C LEU A 203 42.17 -8.66 -32.76
N GLN A 204 43.24 -8.29 -32.04
CA GLN A 204 43.12 -7.53 -30.80
C GLN A 204 42.51 -6.15 -31.03
N ALA A 205 42.99 -5.43 -32.05
CA ALA A 205 42.43 -4.13 -32.43
C ALA A 205 40.95 -4.24 -32.84
N ALA A 206 40.60 -5.24 -33.66
CA ALA A 206 39.21 -5.48 -34.07
C ALA A 206 38.29 -5.83 -32.88
N PHE A 207 38.78 -6.58 -31.91
CA PHE A 207 38.04 -6.89 -30.69
C PHE A 207 37.80 -5.64 -29.83
N ASP A 208 38.82 -4.82 -29.62
CA ASP A 208 38.69 -3.58 -28.83
C ASP A 208 37.75 -2.58 -29.52
N GLU A 209 37.77 -2.48 -30.85
CA GLU A 209 36.82 -1.68 -31.65
C GLU A 209 35.38 -2.19 -31.50
N ALA A 210 35.16 -3.51 -31.59
CA ALA A 210 33.85 -4.12 -31.41
C ALA A 210 33.29 -3.91 -30.00
N VAL A 211 34.13 -4.02 -28.96
CA VAL A 211 33.77 -3.73 -27.57
C VAL A 211 33.39 -2.26 -27.39
N ALA A 212 34.17 -1.34 -27.96
CA ALA A 212 33.86 0.10 -27.90
C ALA A 212 32.54 0.43 -28.61
N ALA A 213 32.31 -0.12 -29.81
CA ALA A 213 31.07 0.05 -30.55
C ALA A 213 29.86 -0.53 -29.79
N CYS A 214 30.03 -1.70 -29.16
CA CYS A 214 29.01 -2.32 -28.31
C CYS A 214 28.66 -1.41 -27.12
N ARG A 215 29.68 -0.90 -26.41
CA ARG A 215 29.50 0.03 -25.28
C ARG A 215 28.69 1.26 -25.69
N THR A 216 29.08 1.92 -26.78
CA THR A 216 28.37 3.10 -27.31
C THR A 216 26.93 2.78 -27.65
N ARG A 217 26.70 1.68 -28.40
CA ARG A 217 25.35 1.28 -28.81
C ARG A 217 24.45 0.93 -27.63
N MET A 218 24.98 0.29 -26.59
CA MET A 218 24.22 0.03 -25.37
C MET A 218 23.90 1.31 -24.61
N MET A 219 24.83 2.27 -24.54
CA MET A 219 24.59 3.57 -23.93
C MET A 219 23.50 4.36 -24.65
N ASP A 220 23.43 4.27 -25.98
CA ASP A 220 22.42 4.97 -26.78
C ASP A 220 21.03 4.33 -26.68
N LEU A 221 20.97 2.99 -26.61
CA LEU A 221 19.70 2.25 -26.63
C LEU A 221 19.06 2.06 -25.25
N LEU A 222 19.86 1.94 -24.20
CA LEU A 222 19.35 1.68 -22.86
C LEU A 222 18.89 2.96 -22.15
N PRO A 223 17.84 2.89 -21.32
CA PRO A 223 17.47 3.99 -20.42
C PRO A 223 18.58 4.26 -19.40
N GLU A 224 18.60 5.45 -18.79
CA GLU A 224 19.61 5.85 -17.79
C GLU A 224 19.76 4.88 -16.61
N ALA A 225 18.68 4.17 -16.27
CA ALA A 225 18.67 3.11 -15.28
C ALA A 225 17.91 1.91 -15.81
N VAL A 226 18.43 0.71 -15.56
CA VAL A 226 17.87 -0.58 -15.95
C VAL A 226 17.56 -1.41 -14.71
N GLU A 227 16.60 -2.33 -14.79
CA GLU A 227 16.31 -3.23 -13.68
C GLU A 227 17.55 -4.07 -13.36
N SER A 228 17.92 -4.11 -12.08
CA SER A 228 19.03 -4.96 -11.65
C SER A 228 18.50 -6.39 -11.46
N ASN A 229 19.27 -7.40 -11.88
CA ASN A 229 18.98 -8.81 -11.61
C ASN A 229 19.10 -9.20 -10.12
N ARG A 230 19.15 -8.24 -9.19
CA ARG A 230 19.10 -8.53 -7.75
C ARG A 230 17.70 -9.00 -7.41
N ALA A 231 17.58 -10.10 -6.66
CA ALA A 231 16.31 -10.59 -6.16
C ALA A 231 15.59 -9.49 -5.36
N GLY A 232 14.57 -8.89 -5.96
CA GLY A 232 13.83 -7.80 -5.34
C GLY A 232 12.57 -7.49 -6.13
N LYS A 233 11.41 -7.80 -5.54
CA LYS A 233 10.11 -7.40 -6.09
C LYS A 233 9.78 -5.97 -5.69
N GLU A 234 8.90 -5.36 -6.46
CA GLU A 234 8.15 -4.18 -6.04
C GLU A 234 7.28 -4.50 -4.82
N TYR A 235 7.02 -3.52 -3.96
CA TYR A 235 6.11 -3.69 -2.82
C TYR A 235 5.59 -2.38 -2.28
N ILE A 236 4.49 -2.50 -1.53
CA ILE A 236 3.89 -1.41 -0.76
C ILE A 236 4.37 -1.49 0.68
N ALA A 237 4.64 -0.35 1.28
CA ALA A 237 5.05 -0.21 2.66
C ALA A 237 4.38 1.00 3.32
N PHE A 238 4.35 1.03 4.65
CA PHE A 238 3.75 2.11 5.41
C PHE A 238 4.75 2.73 6.38
N ARG A 239 4.64 4.05 6.55
CA ARG A 239 5.32 4.78 7.62
C ARG A 239 4.34 5.10 8.75
N ARG A 240 4.87 5.25 9.95
CA ARG A 240 4.15 5.75 11.12
C ARG A 240 4.97 6.82 11.82
N ARG A 241 4.38 7.52 12.79
CA ARG A 241 5.15 8.39 13.68
C ARG A 241 6.16 7.58 14.51
N GLU A 242 7.33 8.15 14.71
CA GLU A 242 8.41 7.55 15.47
C GLU A 242 8.17 7.71 16.97
N TRP A 243 8.50 6.66 17.73
CA TRP A 243 8.43 6.67 19.19
C TRP A 243 9.71 7.28 19.76
N ASP A 244 9.58 8.42 20.41
CA ASP A 244 10.65 9.05 21.15
C ASP A 244 10.65 8.54 22.60
N LYS A 245 11.68 7.78 22.96
CA LYS A 245 11.87 7.25 24.32
C LYS A 245 12.10 8.34 25.35
N THR A 246 12.69 9.47 24.96
CA THR A 246 12.99 10.58 25.88
C THR A 246 11.74 11.36 26.24
N MET A 247 10.87 11.61 25.26
CA MET A 247 9.57 12.24 25.48
C MET A 247 8.49 11.26 25.94
N ASN A 248 8.78 9.96 25.92
CA ASN A 248 7.83 8.89 26.23
C ASN A 248 6.53 9.04 25.41
N GLY A 249 6.68 9.32 24.11
CA GLY A 249 5.57 9.64 23.21
C GLY A 249 5.99 9.60 21.74
N PHE A 250 5.03 9.84 20.85
CA PHE A 250 5.27 9.90 19.41
C PHE A 250 5.64 11.31 18.96
N CYS A 251 6.64 11.42 18.09
CA CYS A 251 7.06 12.68 17.48
C CYS A 251 6.55 12.84 16.03
N ASP A 252 6.79 13.98 15.41
CA ASP A 252 6.38 14.24 14.01
C ASP A 252 7.22 13.49 12.97
N THR A 253 8.37 12.94 13.36
CA THR A 253 9.24 12.17 12.47
C THR A 253 8.59 10.85 12.07
N LEU A 254 8.68 10.49 10.79
CA LEU A 254 8.17 9.22 10.29
C LEU A 254 9.25 8.13 10.32
N THR A 255 8.86 6.93 10.74
CA THR A 255 9.76 5.76 10.79
C THR A 255 10.18 5.29 9.41
N THR A 256 11.18 4.40 9.35
CA THR A 256 11.43 3.54 8.20
C THR A 256 10.15 2.80 7.80
N ALA A 257 9.89 2.73 6.50
CA ALA A 257 8.68 2.10 5.97
C ALA A 257 8.70 0.57 6.20
N LYS A 258 7.60 0.02 6.72
CA LYS A 258 7.41 -1.43 6.90
C LYS A 258 6.57 -2.02 5.77
N LYS A 259 7.02 -3.13 5.19
CA LYS A 259 6.39 -3.78 4.03
C LYS A 259 5.02 -4.38 4.36
N LEU A 260 4.06 -4.20 3.45
CA LEU A 260 2.74 -4.84 3.40
C LEU A 260 2.82 -6.29 2.92
N ASP A 261 1.93 -7.13 3.44
CA ASP A 261 1.77 -8.51 2.98
C ASP A 261 1.37 -8.53 1.50
N ASP A 262 2.05 -9.35 0.69
CA ASP A 262 1.84 -9.42 -0.76
C ASP A 262 0.40 -9.87 -1.11
N ARG A 263 -0.31 -10.57 -0.22
CA ARG A 263 -1.73 -10.89 -0.41
C ARG A 263 -2.59 -9.63 -0.48
N GLN A 264 -2.22 -8.62 0.28
CA GLN A 264 -3.00 -7.38 0.36
C GLN A 264 -2.83 -6.50 -0.87
N THR A 265 -1.94 -6.84 -1.81
CA THR A 265 -1.83 -6.16 -3.11
C THR A 265 -2.56 -6.90 -4.24
N ASP A 266 -3.25 -7.99 -3.93
CA ASP A 266 -4.06 -8.76 -4.88
C ASP A 266 -5.53 -8.78 -4.42
N LEU A 267 -6.40 -8.10 -5.17
CA LEU A 267 -7.84 -8.06 -4.92
C LEU A 267 -8.51 -9.42 -5.07
N ALA A 268 -7.92 -10.38 -5.80
CA ALA A 268 -8.46 -11.74 -5.88
C ALA A 268 -8.40 -12.49 -4.55
N THR A 269 -7.58 -12.01 -3.61
CA THR A 269 -7.47 -12.57 -2.25
C THR A 269 -8.15 -11.70 -1.19
N ILE A 270 -8.96 -10.73 -1.59
CA ILE A 270 -9.67 -9.87 -0.64
C ILE A 270 -10.52 -10.71 0.32
N GLY A 271 -10.46 -10.34 1.60
CA GLY A 271 -11.13 -11.08 2.68
C GLY A 271 -10.34 -12.27 3.20
N ALA A 272 -9.29 -12.73 2.53
CA ALA A 272 -8.44 -13.82 3.02
C ALA A 272 -7.81 -13.51 4.39
N ALA A 273 -7.45 -14.56 5.12
CA ALA A 273 -6.71 -14.46 6.36
C ALA A 273 -5.32 -13.91 6.03
N THR A 274 -5.07 -12.73 6.56
CA THR A 274 -3.77 -12.06 6.52
C THR A 274 -3.19 -12.13 7.91
N ARG A 275 -1.85 -12.13 8.01
CA ARG A 275 -1.23 -11.81 9.28
C ARG A 275 -1.69 -10.39 9.66
N MET A 276 -1.96 -10.14 10.94
CA MET A 276 -2.06 -8.74 11.37
C MET A 276 -0.74 -8.08 10.94
N PHE A 277 -0.84 -7.00 10.17
CA PHE A 277 0.31 -6.33 9.57
C PHE A 277 1.39 -6.15 10.66
N PRO A 278 2.61 -6.67 10.45
CA PRO A 278 3.54 -6.93 11.55
C PRO A 278 4.12 -5.61 12.05
N ILE A 279 3.70 -5.19 13.23
CA ILE A 279 4.27 -4.03 13.91
C ILE A 279 4.81 -4.52 15.25
N ASP A 280 5.80 -5.42 15.18
CA ASP A 280 6.61 -5.72 16.36
C ASP A 280 7.54 -4.52 16.59
N ASP A 281 7.16 -3.66 17.52
CA ASP A 281 8.05 -2.74 18.21
C ASP A 281 7.81 -2.93 19.72
N PRO A 282 8.74 -3.58 20.45
CA PRO A 282 8.58 -3.87 21.87
C PRO A 282 8.27 -2.63 22.72
N GLY A 283 8.76 -1.45 22.33
CA GLY A 283 8.49 -0.21 23.07
C GLY A 283 7.03 0.24 22.94
N VAL A 284 6.45 0.06 21.76
CA VAL A 284 5.07 0.45 21.45
C VAL A 284 4.09 -0.55 22.03
N GLU A 285 4.39 -1.84 21.99
CA GLU A 285 3.54 -2.87 22.58
C GLU A 285 3.47 -2.73 24.12
N HIS A 286 4.59 -2.39 24.78
CA HIS A 286 4.59 -2.08 26.20
C HIS A 286 3.73 -0.84 26.52
N TRP A 287 3.81 0.21 25.70
CA TRP A 287 2.98 1.40 25.85
C TRP A 287 1.49 1.10 25.62
N LEU A 288 1.14 0.37 24.57
CA LEU A 288 -0.23 -0.05 24.28
C LEU A 288 -0.82 -0.86 25.44
N LYS A 289 -0.04 -1.77 26.00
CA LYS A 289 -0.45 -2.53 27.19
C LYS A 289 -0.76 -1.60 28.36
N LYS A 290 0.13 -0.64 28.66
CA LYS A 290 -0.09 0.34 29.73
C LYS A 290 -1.33 1.20 29.50
N MET A 291 -1.58 1.66 28.27
CA MET A 291 -2.78 2.44 27.93
C MET A 291 -4.06 1.63 28.10
N ARG A 292 -4.05 0.35 27.72
CA ARG A 292 -5.18 -0.56 27.92
C ARG A 292 -5.47 -0.80 29.41
N GLU A 293 -4.43 -1.00 30.22
CA GLU A 293 -4.54 -1.15 31.68
C GLU A 293 -5.11 0.11 32.35
N GLN A 294 -4.65 1.29 31.94
CA GLN A 294 -5.16 2.58 32.45
C GLN A 294 -6.60 2.85 32.01
N GLY A 295 -6.95 2.54 30.76
CA GLY A 295 -8.31 2.65 30.25
C GLY A 295 -9.28 1.71 30.96
N ALA A 296 -8.88 0.46 31.21
CA ALA A 296 -9.67 -0.51 31.96
C ALA A 296 -9.91 -0.06 33.41
N ALA A 297 -8.88 0.41 34.11
CA ALA A 297 -9.01 0.94 35.47
C ALA A 297 -9.96 2.16 35.54
N THR A 298 -9.97 3.00 34.49
CA THR A 298 -10.86 4.16 34.41
C THR A 298 -12.31 3.77 34.10
N ALA A 299 -12.53 2.72 33.29
CA ALA A 299 -13.85 2.18 33.00
C ALA A 299 -14.45 1.46 34.22
N GLU A 300 -13.63 0.71 34.95
CA GLU A 300 -14.01 -0.01 36.17
C GLU A 300 -14.34 0.97 37.31
N ALA A 301 -13.59 2.07 37.45
CA ALA A 301 -13.89 3.17 38.37
C ALA A 301 -15.20 3.92 38.02
N ARG A 302 -15.55 4.03 36.73
CA ARG A 302 -16.83 4.63 36.28
C ARG A 302 -18.02 3.70 36.50
N SER A 303 -17.83 2.38 36.32
CA SER A 303 -18.86 1.37 36.60
C SER A 303 -19.19 1.32 38.09
N THR A 304 -18.17 1.30 38.95
CA THR A 304 -18.35 1.30 40.42
C THR A 304 -18.94 2.62 40.94
N ALA A 305 -18.64 3.76 40.30
CA ALA A 305 -19.27 5.04 40.63
C ALA A 305 -20.75 5.13 40.21
N MET A 306 -21.17 4.45 39.12
CA MET A 306 -22.58 4.38 38.74
C MET A 306 -23.38 3.42 39.63
N ASP A 307 -22.83 2.25 39.98
CA ASP A 307 -23.49 1.31 40.90
C ASP A 307 -23.62 1.87 42.34
N GLY A 308 -22.68 2.71 42.78
CA GLY A 308 -22.74 3.40 44.07
C GLY A 308 -23.77 4.53 44.16
N SER A 309 -24.35 4.98 43.03
CA SER A 309 -25.32 6.08 42.97
C SER A 309 -26.79 5.62 42.98
N SER A 310 -27.05 4.31 42.89
CA SER A 310 -28.42 3.76 42.87
C SER A 310 -28.96 3.33 44.24
N SER A 311 -28.21 3.49 45.34
CA SER A 311 -28.59 2.98 46.67
C SER A 311 -29.07 4.05 47.66
N ALA A 312 -29.43 5.25 47.22
CA ALA A 312 -29.83 6.33 48.11
C ALA A 312 -31.18 6.99 47.77
N TYR A 313 -32.17 6.21 47.33
CA TYR A 313 -33.59 6.64 47.34
C TYR A 313 -34.52 5.43 47.42
N THR A 314 -34.65 4.85 48.62
CA THR A 314 -35.87 4.14 49.04
C THR A 314 -35.94 4.12 50.56
N GLU A 315 -37.02 4.74 51.04
CA GLU A 315 -37.60 4.81 52.40
C GLU A 315 -36.87 5.62 53.49
#